data_AF-A0A9E7YRB7-F1
#
_entry.id   AF-A0A9E7YRB7-F1
#
_cell.length_a   1.000
_cell.length_b   1.000
_cell.length_c   1.000
_cell.angle_alpha   90.00
_cell.angle_beta   90.00
_cell.angle_gamma   90.00
#
_symmetry.space_group_name_H-M   'P 1'
#
loop_
_entity.id
_entity.type
_entity.pdbx_description
1 polymer ?
#
loop_
_entity_poly.entity_id
_entity_poly.type
_entity_poly.pdbx_seq_one_letter_code
_entity_poly.pdbx_strand_id
1 'polypeptide(L)'
;MNRIDENIGVTEYLKLTARTIDGQAWLATCIASLILAAGLSFDIALAPLRDIGDKPKAMVLLLFSPLVIFMILFRLRQTFSGSRMSAFIRAGLCIIAFLALNF
;
A
#
# COMPACT_ATOMS: atom_id res chain seq x y z
N MET A 1 3.67 15.03 19.11
CA MET A 1 3.37 14.15 17.95
C MET A 1 3.88 12.77 18.34
N ASN A 2 2.98 11.81 18.61
CA ASN A 2 3.40 10.49 19.11
C ASN A 2 4.21 9.78 18.04
N ARG A 3 5.47 9.46 18.36
CA ARG A 3 6.36 8.69 17.51
C ARG A 3 5.78 7.29 17.40
N ILE A 4 5.41 6.89 16.18
CA ILE A 4 5.06 5.50 15.90
C ILE A 4 6.39 4.75 15.92
N ASP A 5 6.66 4.08 17.03
CA ASP A 5 7.84 3.24 17.25
C ASP A 5 7.48 1.78 16.91
N GLU A 6 8.44 0.88 16.93
CA GLU A 6 8.30 -0.55 16.68
C GLU A 6 8.09 -1.35 17.98
N ASN A 7 8.28 -0.72 19.14
CA ASN A 7 8.00 -1.30 20.46
C ASN A 7 6.51 -1.29 20.86
N ILE A 8 5.61 -0.83 20.01
CA ILE A 8 4.16 -0.86 20.25
C ILE A 8 3.54 -2.13 19.67
N GLY A 9 2.47 -2.61 20.30
CA GLY A 9 1.74 -3.78 19.81
C GLY A 9 1.23 -3.60 18.38
N VAL A 10 1.22 -4.66 17.58
CA VAL A 10 0.86 -4.64 16.15
C VAL A 10 -0.50 -3.95 15.90
N THR A 11 -1.49 -4.24 16.74
CA THR A 11 -2.82 -3.63 16.66
C THR A 11 -2.79 -2.12 16.87
N GLU A 12 -1.97 -1.65 17.82
CA GLU A 12 -1.81 -0.22 18.11
C GLU A 12 -1.03 0.48 16.99
N TYR A 13 0.01 -0.17 16.47
CA TYR A 13 0.74 0.30 15.30
C TYR A 13 -0.18 0.50 14.09
N LEU A 14 -1.04 -0.48 13.78
CA LEU A 14 -2.01 -0.38 12.69
C LEU A 14 -3.03 0.74 12.92
N LYS A 15 -3.55 0.86 14.15
CA LYS A 15 -4.50 1.91 14.52
C LYS A 15 -3.91 3.32 14.36
N LEU A 16 -2.65 3.51 14.76
CA LEU A 16 -1.94 4.77 14.58
C LEU A 16 -1.60 5.02 13.11
N THR A 17 -1.19 3.97 12.40
CA THR A 17 -0.90 4.02 10.96
C THR A 17 -2.11 4.50 10.17
N ALA A 18 -3.31 3.97 10.44
CA ALA A 18 -4.53 4.40 9.76
C ALA A 18 -4.86 5.90 9.93
N ARG A 19 -4.29 6.57 10.94
CA ARG A 19 -4.48 8.00 11.22
C ARG A 19 -3.41 8.91 10.60
N THR A 20 -2.39 8.31 9.97
CA THR A 20 -1.29 9.04 9.32
C THR A 20 -1.49 9.11 7.82
N ILE A 21 -0.98 10.16 7.17
CA ILE A 21 -1.17 10.39 5.72
C ILE A 21 -0.56 9.25 4.89
N ASP A 22 0.63 8.79 5.26
CA ASP A 22 1.30 7.66 4.60
C ASP A 22 0.59 6.33 4.85
N GLY A 23 0.00 6.13 6.03
CA GLY A 23 -0.86 4.98 6.28
C GLY A 23 -2.22 5.03 5.57
N GLN A 24 -2.79 6.22 5.38
CA GLN A 24 -3.99 6.40 4.55
C GLN A 24 -3.70 6.12 3.08
N ALA A 25 -2.53 6.53 2.57
CA ALA A 25 -2.10 6.17 1.22
C ALA A 25 -1.97 4.65 1.06
N TRP A 26 -1.38 3.96 2.04
CA TRP A 26 -1.35 2.50 2.06
C TRP A 26 -2.77 1.88 2.07
N LEU A 27 -3.69 2.36 2.92
CA LEU A 27 -5.08 1.90 2.92
C LEU A 27 -5.77 2.12 1.56
N ALA A 28 -5.49 3.24 0.90
CA ALA A 28 -5.99 3.50 -0.46
C ALA A 28 -5.46 2.44 -1.45
N THR A 29 -4.20 2.03 -1.36
CA THR A 29 -3.66 0.93 -2.18
C THR A 29 -4.33 -0.42 -1.88
N CYS A 30 -4.68 -0.70 -0.62
CA CYS A 30 -5.45 -1.89 -0.26
C CYS A 30 -6.83 -1.88 -0.93
N ILE A 31 -7.55 -0.76 -0.85
CA ILE A 31 -8.88 -0.61 -1.43
C ILE A 31 -8.82 -0.69 -2.95
N ALA A 32 -7.87 0.02 -3.58
CA ALA A 32 -7.68 -0.02 -5.02
C ALA A 32 -7.36 -1.45 -5.50
N SER A 33 -6.48 -2.16 -4.81
CA SER A 33 -6.17 -3.57 -5.09
C SER A 33 -7.42 -4.45 -5.03
N LEU A 34 -8.23 -4.32 -3.98
CA LEU A 34 -9.48 -5.10 -3.84
C LEU A 34 -10.48 -4.81 -4.96
N ILE A 35 -10.65 -3.53 -5.34
CA ILE A 35 -11.55 -3.15 -6.44
C ILE A 35 -11.06 -3.75 -7.76
N LEU A 36 -9.76 -3.66 -8.05
CA LEU A 36 -9.17 -4.21 -9.27
C LEU A 36 -9.25 -5.74 -9.30
N ALA A 37 -9.02 -6.40 -8.16
CA ALA A 37 -9.13 -7.85 -8.02
C ALA A 37 -10.58 -8.34 -8.20
N ALA A 38 -11.55 -7.60 -7.64
CA ALA A 38 -12.97 -7.86 -7.85
C ALA A 38 -13.35 -7.69 -9.34
N GLY A 39 -12.95 -6.58 -9.96
CA GLY A 39 -13.15 -6.35 -11.40
C GLY A 39 -12.59 -7.48 -12.26
N LEU A 40 -11.35 -7.89 -11.99
CA LEU A 40 -10.70 -9.01 -12.68
C LEU A 40 -11.45 -10.34 -12.50
N SER A 41 -12.04 -10.57 -11.32
CA SER A 41 -12.84 -11.77 -11.03
C SER A 41 -14.16 -11.82 -11.81
N PHE A 42 -14.70 -10.67 -12.22
CA PHE A 42 -15.91 -10.54 -13.03
C PHE A 42 -15.61 -10.30 -14.53
N ASP A 43 -14.37 -10.48 -14.96
CA ASP A 43 -13.92 -10.20 -16.34
C ASP A 43 -14.11 -8.73 -16.78
N ILE A 44 -14.13 -7.81 -15.81
CA ILE A 44 -14.21 -6.37 -16.03
C ILE A 44 -12.80 -5.79 -15.93
N ALA A 45 -12.26 -5.32 -17.06
CA ALA A 45 -11.00 -4.61 -17.12
C ALA A 45 -11.17 -3.16 -16.62
N LEU A 46 -11.13 -2.96 -15.31
CA LEU A 46 -11.23 -1.63 -14.69
C LEU A 46 -10.02 -0.73 -14.96
N ALA A 47 -8.86 -1.32 -15.21
CA ALA A 47 -7.61 -0.63 -15.50
C ALA A 47 -6.65 -1.58 -16.27
N PRO A 48 -5.64 -1.06 -16.99
CA PRO A 48 -4.71 -1.87 -17.78
C PRO A 48 -3.68 -2.59 -16.90
N LEU A 49 -4.09 -3.68 -16.24
CA LEU A 49 -3.24 -4.44 -15.33
C LEU A 49 -2.05 -5.09 -16.06
N ARG A 50 -0.89 -5.08 -15.43
CA ARG A 50 0.23 -5.93 -15.79
C ARG A 50 -0.19 -7.39 -15.69
N ASP A 51 0.29 -8.20 -16.63
CA ASP A 51 -0.01 -9.63 -16.71
C ASP A 51 -1.52 -9.96 -16.84
N ILE A 52 -2.36 -9.05 -17.35
CA ILE A 52 -3.81 -9.31 -17.52
C ILE A 52 -4.14 -10.54 -18.39
N GLY A 53 -3.22 -10.97 -19.26
CA GLY A 53 -3.33 -12.20 -20.04
C GLY A 53 -3.24 -13.48 -19.20
N ASP A 54 -2.67 -13.40 -18.00
CA ASP A 54 -2.58 -14.46 -16.99
C ASP A 54 -3.31 -14.01 -15.73
N LYS A 55 -4.64 -14.19 -15.72
CA LYS A 55 -5.52 -13.70 -14.63
C LYS A 55 -5.08 -14.20 -13.24
N PRO A 56 -4.73 -15.49 -13.03
CA PRO A 56 -4.20 -15.95 -11.74
C PRO A 56 -2.98 -15.16 -11.29
N LYS A 57 -2.03 -14.89 -12.19
CA LYS A 57 -0.83 -14.11 -11.87
C LYS A 57 -1.15 -12.67 -11.52
N ALA A 58 -2.00 -12.00 -12.30
CA ALA A 58 -2.45 -10.64 -12.02
C ALA A 58 -3.21 -10.55 -10.67
N MET A 59 -4.03 -11.55 -10.35
CA MET A 59 -4.75 -11.63 -9.08
C MET A 59 -3.80 -11.76 -7.89
N VAL A 60 -2.81 -12.65 -7.99
CA VAL A 60 -1.76 -12.81 -6.96
C VAL A 60 -1.01 -11.50 -6.78
N LEU A 61 -0.61 -10.84 -7.87
CA LEU A 61 0.12 -9.58 -7.82
C LEU A 61 -0.68 -8.48 -7.12
N LEU A 62 -1.98 -8.36 -7.41
CA LEU A 62 -2.88 -7.42 -6.74
C LEU A 62 -2.96 -7.69 -5.24
N LEU A 63 -3.21 -8.94 -4.84
CA LEU A 63 -3.37 -9.29 -3.42
C LEU A 63 -2.07 -9.15 -2.61
N PHE A 64 -0.91 -9.40 -3.22
CA PHE A 64 0.39 -9.27 -2.55
C PHE A 64 0.93 -7.83 -2.54
N SER A 65 0.57 -6.99 -3.51
CA SER A 65 1.09 -5.62 -3.63
C SER A 65 0.91 -4.79 -2.35
N PRO A 66 -0.28 -4.74 -1.70
CA PRO A 66 -0.47 -4.01 -0.45
C PRO A 66 0.43 -4.48 0.69
N LEU A 67 0.78 -5.78 0.75
CA LEU A 67 1.69 -6.32 1.76
C LEU A 67 3.12 -5.84 1.53
N VAL A 68 3.58 -5.87 0.28
CA VAL A 68 4.91 -5.35 -0.10
C VAL A 68 5.00 -3.85 0.19
N ILE A 69 3.98 -3.08 -0.16
CA ILE A 69 3.92 -1.64 0.11
C ILE A 69 3.94 -1.36 1.60
N PHE A 70 3.23 -2.16 2.42
CA PHE A 70 3.30 -2.03 3.87
C PHE A 70 4.72 -2.23 4.41
N MET A 71 5.45 -3.24 3.92
CA MET A 71 6.84 -3.47 4.33
C MET A 71 7.75 -2.31 3.94
N ILE A 72 7.59 -1.76 2.73
CA ILE A 72 8.33 -0.57 2.28
C ILE A 72 8.01 0.61 3.20
N LEU A 73 6.74 0.86 3.49
CA LEU A 73 6.30 1.94 4.37
C LEU A 73 6.90 1.80 5.77
N PHE A 74 6.86 0.59 6.33
CA PHE A 74 7.44 0.26 7.63
C PHE A 74 8.93 0.62 7.66
N ARG A 75 9.72 0.17 6.67
CA ARG A 75 11.14 0.50 6.55
C ARG A 75 11.38 2.00 6.38
N LEU A 76 10.61 2.67 5.53
CA LEU A 76 10.76 4.11 5.31
C LEU A 76 10.48 4.94 6.57
N ARG A 77 9.60 4.47 7.46
CA ARG A 77 9.34 5.14 8.76
C ARG A 77 10.50 5.01 9.72
N GLN A 78 11.21 3.88 9.71
CA GLN A 78 12.45 3.71 10.50
C GLN A 78 13.54 4.66 10.01
N THR A 79 13.74 4.77 8.69
CA THR A 79 14.81 5.59 8.10
C THR A 79 14.50 7.09 8.11
N PHE A 80 13.24 7.48 7.90
CA PHE A 80 12.82 8.89 7.77
C PHE A 80 11.90 9.34 8.92
N SER A 81 12.34 9.15 10.16
CA SER A 81 11.65 9.65 11.36
C SER A 81 11.99 11.12 11.61
N GLY A 82 11.18 12.10 11.16
CA GLY A 82 11.47 13.48 11.57
C GLY A 82 10.55 14.63 11.15
N SER A 83 9.79 14.54 10.05
CA SER A 83 9.02 15.72 9.59
C SER A 83 7.68 15.39 8.94
N ARG A 84 6.75 16.36 8.95
CA ARG A 84 5.47 16.26 8.24
C ARG A 84 5.67 16.06 6.73
N MET A 85 6.70 16.71 6.16
CA MET A 85 7.13 16.55 4.76
C MET A 85 7.53 15.09 4.45
N SER A 86 8.20 14.42 5.38
CA SER A 86 8.60 13.00 5.20
C SER A 86 7.39 12.06 5.06
N ALA A 87 6.25 12.37 5.70
CA ALA A 87 5.04 11.57 5.57
C ALA A 87 4.43 11.66 4.17
N PHE A 88 4.44 12.84 3.55
CA PHE A 88 3.96 13.01 2.18
C PHE A 88 4.87 12.30 1.16
N ILE A 89 6.19 12.35 1.36
CA ILE A 89 7.13 11.62 0.50
C ILE A 89 6.89 10.12 0.59
N ARG A 90 6.71 9.58 1.81
CA ARG A 90 6.39 8.15 1.99
C ARG A 90 5.04 7.77 1.37
N ALA A 91 4.02 8.63 1.50
CA ALA A 91 2.72 8.43 0.87
C ALA A 91 2.84 8.36 -0.66
N GLY A 92 3.55 9.30 -1.26
CA GLY A 92 3.83 9.31 -2.70
C GLY A 92 4.58 8.06 -3.16
N LEU A 93 5.61 7.64 -2.42
CA LEU A 93 6.34 6.40 -2.70
C LEU A 93 5.45 5.15 -2.60
N CYS A 94 4.50 5.10 -1.67
CA CYS A 94 3.55 3.99 -1.59
C CYS A 94 2.67 3.89 -2.85
N ILE A 95 2.17 5.03 -3.33
CA ILE A 95 1.34 5.09 -4.54
C ILE A 95 2.17 4.72 -5.77
N ILE A 96 3.38 5.29 -5.91
CA ILE A 96 4.27 5.00 -7.04
C ILE A 96 4.65 3.51 -7.05
N ALA A 97 4.95 2.93 -5.89
CA ALA A 97 5.25 1.50 -5.78
C ALA A 97 4.05 0.64 -6.19
N PHE A 98 2.83 1.00 -5.77
CA PHE A 98 1.62 0.30 -6.21
C PHE A 98 1.44 0.32 -7.72
N LEU A 99 1.60 1.50 -8.33
CA LEU A 99 1.49 1.68 -9.77
C LEU A 99 2.55 0.87 -10.50
N ALA A 100 3.82 1.00 -10.10
CA ALA A 100 4.94 0.31 -10.74
C ALA A 100 4.89 -1.21 -10.61
N LEU A 101 4.20 -1.76 -9.61
CA LEU A 101 4.01 -3.20 -9.46
C LEU A 101 2.88 -3.70 -10.37
N ASN A 102 1.75 -2.99 -10.44
CA ASN A 102 0.49 -3.51 -11.02
C ASN A 102 0.18 -3.01 -12.44
N PHE A 103 0.89 -2.00 -12.94
CA PHE A 103 0.73 -1.42 -14.28
C PHE A 103 2.10 -1.43 -14.97
#